data_AF-A0A6B8RDN0-F1
#
_entry.id   AF-A0A6B8RDN0-F1
#
_cell.length_a   1.000
_cell.length_b   1.000
_cell.length_c   1.000
_cell.angle_alpha   90.00
_cell.angle_beta   90.00
_cell.angle_gamma   90.00
#
_symmetry.space_group_name_H-M   'P 1'
#
loop_
_entity.id
_entity.type
_entity.pdbx_description
1 polymer ?
#
loop_
_entity_poly.entity_id
_entity_poly.type
_entity_poly.pdbx_seq_one_letter_code
_entity_poly.pdbx_strand_id
1 'polypeptide(L)'
;MKYLAILLIFVAILSACQSNKPAASDEITTSQQPTASIPSTPATLANEIQAGFKEIAPARVIAQSTLPTTYKELANHPIGQKGQIVFYENTGDMVRYAYKAGKAFYPIGDIGEGHYYADISILETRIFGKSLVRIKGVCGANCMMTDYLQIDSSGVSSLMFFGGDAAHIDLDQDGGLEILSRLSGTIPTIKIVKMLGQQLMETNVNEVLNTEKGVLYDNEKKLFTLGVDDQIRGYRLDPSGMFVLEPTP
;
A
#
# COMPACT_ATOMS: atom_id res chain seq x y z
N MET A 1 55.60 11.70 25.34
CA MET A 1 55.89 10.40 24.72
C MET A 1 55.14 10.39 23.38
N LYS A 2 55.64 11.02 22.31
CA LYS A 2 56.67 10.57 21.34
C LYS A 2 56.40 9.16 20.77
N TYR A 3 56.25 9.13 19.44
CA TYR A 3 56.27 8.06 18.43
C TYR A 3 54.98 8.09 17.60
N LEU A 4 54.99 8.10 16.27
CA LEU A 4 56.06 8.18 15.28
C LEU A 4 55.35 8.43 13.94
N ALA A 5 55.81 9.41 13.17
CA ALA A 5 55.39 9.62 11.79
C ALA A 5 55.99 8.52 10.90
N ILE A 6 55.20 7.99 9.96
CA ILE A 6 55.72 7.44 8.71
C ILE A 6 54.96 8.10 7.56
N LEU A 7 55.75 8.57 6.62
CA LEU A 7 55.50 9.53 5.58
C LEU A 7 55.95 8.86 4.26
N LEU A 8 55.17 9.05 3.17
CA LEU A 8 55.60 9.07 1.75
C LEU A 8 55.97 7.69 1.11
N ILE A 9 55.73 7.33 -0.17
CA ILE A 9 55.75 8.04 -1.48
C ILE A 9 54.93 7.27 -2.56
N PHE A 10 54.29 8.05 -3.44
CA PHE A 10 53.92 7.90 -4.87
C PHE A 10 54.16 6.57 -5.62
N VAL A 11 53.26 6.24 -6.57
CA VAL A 11 53.52 6.26 -8.04
C VAL A 11 52.19 6.42 -8.81
N ALA A 12 52.15 7.42 -9.70
CA ALA A 12 51.15 7.56 -10.76
C ALA A 12 51.64 6.85 -12.03
N ILE A 13 50.76 6.14 -12.74
CA ILE A 13 50.99 5.77 -14.14
C ILE A 13 49.76 6.19 -14.95
N LEU A 14 49.96 7.25 -15.75
CA LEU A 14 49.18 7.55 -16.93
C LEU A 14 49.51 6.53 -18.01
N SER A 15 48.49 6.01 -18.70
CA SER A 15 48.65 5.54 -20.08
C SER A 15 47.37 5.82 -20.85
N ALA A 16 47.49 6.86 -21.67
CA ALA A 16 46.58 7.21 -22.74
C ALA A 16 46.76 6.24 -23.91
N CYS A 17 45.67 5.83 -24.54
CA CYS A 17 45.67 5.45 -25.95
C CYS A 17 44.61 6.31 -26.65
N GLN A 18 45.06 7.45 -27.18
CA GLN A 18 44.41 8.10 -28.32
C GLN A 18 44.97 7.42 -29.57
N SER A 19 44.08 6.93 -30.44
CA SER A 19 44.41 6.66 -31.85
C SER A 19 43.42 7.44 -32.70
N ASN A 20 43.94 8.36 -33.51
CA ASN A 20 43.20 9.22 -34.41
C ASN A 20 43.57 8.90 -35.87
N LYS A 21 42.52 8.69 -36.68
CA LYS A 21 42.34 9.02 -38.12
C LYS A 21 43.09 8.18 -39.19
N PRO A 22 42.58 8.08 -40.44
CA PRO A 22 41.89 9.12 -41.22
C PRO A 22 40.52 8.77 -41.84
N ALA A 23 39.88 9.82 -42.36
CA ALA A 23 38.58 9.87 -43.01
C ALA A 23 38.62 9.57 -44.52
N ALA A 24 37.51 9.04 -45.05
CA ALA A 24 37.03 9.12 -46.44
C ALA A 24 35.51 8.84 -46.38
N SER A 25 34.66 9.87 -46.45
CA SER A 25 33.96 10.41 -47.64
C SER A 25 32.89 9.48 -48.24
N ASP A 26 31.66 9.99 -48.18
CA ASP A 26 30.50 9.77 -49.05
C ASP A 26 29.85 8.38 -49.14
N GLU A 27 28.68 8.25 -48.49
CA GLU A 27 27.40 8.07 -49.20
C GLU A 27 26.22 8.13 -48.22
N ILE A 28 25.34 9.11 -48.43
CA ILE A 28 24.04 9.23 -47.77
C ILE A 28 23.11 8.20 -48.42
N THR A 29 22.90 7.07 -47.78
CA THR A 29 21.77 6.18 -48.08
C THR A 29 20.73 6.33 -46.98
N THR A 30 19.67 7.07 -47.30
CA THR A 30 18.46 7.21 -46.52
C THR A 30 17.74 5.85 -46.42
N SER A 31 17.97 5.09 -45.35
CA SER A 31 17.10 3.96 -45.01
C SER A 31 15.87 4.49 -44.27
N GLN A 32 14.75 4.56 -44.98
CA GLN A 32 13.43 4.74 -44.38
C GLN A 32 13.16 3.55 -43.44
N GLN A 33 13.23 3.81 -42.14
CA GLN A 33 12.67 2.92 -41.13
C GLN A 33 11.14 2.98 -41.27
N PRO A 34 10.42 1.84 -41.42
CA PRO A 34 8.98 1.87 -41.43
C PRO A 34 8.51 2.29 -40.04
N THR A 35 7.97 3.51 -39.94
CA THR A 35 7.19 3.93 -38.78
C THR A 35 5.94 3.07 -38.78
N ALA A 36 5.96 1.97 -38.02
CA ALA A 36 4.75 1.24 -37.70
C ALA A 36 3.87 2.17 -36.86
N SER A 37 2.96 2.87 -37.52
CA SER A 37 1.85 3.56 -36.91
C SER A 37 1.05 2.53 -36.13
N ILE A 38 1.12 2.59 -34.79
CA ILE A 38 0.19 1.86 -33.92
C ILE A 38 -1.21 2.35 -34.29
N PRO A 39 -2.14 1.47 -34.71
CA PRO A 39 -3.52 1.86 -34.91
C PRO A 39 -4.11 2.21 -33.55
N SER A 40 -4.24 3.51 -33.27
CA SER A 40 -5.10 4.00 -32.21
C SER A 40 -6.55 3.89 -32.71
N THR A 41 -7.13 2.71 -32.58
CA THR A 41 -8.58 2.52 -32.68
C THR A 41 -9.02 1.89 -31.37
N PRO A 42 -9.88 2.56 -30.58
CA PRO A 42 -10.39 1.97 -29.34
C PRO A 42 -11.22 0.75 -29.71
N ALA A 43 -10.74 -0.43 -29.33
CA ALA A 43 -11.57 -1.61 -29.32
C ALA A 43 -12.76 -1.32 -28.41
N THR A 44 -13.96 -1.36 -28.97
CA THR A 44 -15.23 -1.16 -28.28
C THR A 44 -15.30 -2.07 -27.05
N LEU A 45 -15.59 -1.45 -25.89
CA LEU A 45 -15.73 -1.99 -24.54
C LEU A 45 -16.81 -3.09 -24.42
N ALA A 46 -16.60 -4.28 -24.96
CA ALA A 46 -17.55 -5.39 -24.84
C ALA A 46 -17.53 -6.07 -23.45
N ASN A 47 -16.57 -5.74 -22.57
CA ASN A 47 -16.29 -6.46 -21.32
C ASN A 47 -16.07 -5.55 -20.09
N GLU A 48 -16.59 -4.32 -20.11
CA GLU A 48 -16.47 -3.38 -18.98
C GLU A 48 -17.51 -3.68 -17.89
N ILE A 49 -17.03 -3.85 -16.65
CA ILE A 49 -17.83 -3.97 -15.44
C ILE A 49 -17.60 -2.70 -14.63
N GLN A 50 -18.69 -1.97 -14.34
CA GLN A 50 -18.62 -0.79 -13.50
C GLN A 50 -18.09 -1.16 -12.11
N ALA A 51 -16.99 -0.54 -11.70
CA ALA A 51 -16.30 -0.88 -10.45
C ALA A 51 -17.10 -0.52 -9.19
N GLY A 52 -18.24 0.18 -9.30
CA GLY A 52 -19.20 0.32 -8.20
C GLY A 52 -18.68 1.05 -6.96
N PHE A 53 -17.74 1.99 -7.13
CA PHE A 53 -17.16 2.78 -6.05
C PHE A 53 -18.20 3.60 -5.29
N LYS A 54 -18.15 3.55 -3.96
CA LYS A 54 -19.02 4.26 -3.02
C LYS A 54 -18.19 5.12 -2.07
N GLU A 55 -18.72 6.26 -1.65
CA GLU A 55 -18.02 7.15 -0.71
C GLU A 55 -17.82 6.47 0.64
N ILE A 56 -16.60 6.61 1.19
CA ILE A 56 -16.27 6.12 2.53
C ILE A 56 -16.82 7.12 3.55
N ALA A 57 -17.34 6.60 4.67
CA ALA A 57 -17.74 7.43 5.79
C ALA A 57 -16.59 8.37 6.23
N PRO A 58 -16.90 9.59 6.72
CA PRO A 58 -15.89 10.51 7.22
C PRO A 58 -15.01 9.88 8.31
N ALA A 59 -13.77 10.35 8.41
CA ALA A 59 -12.83 9.91 9.42
C ALA A 59 -13.42 10.04 10.84
N ARG A 60 -13.24 9.00 11.65
CA ARG A 60 -13.68 8.99 13.04
C ARG A 60 -12.69 9.78 13.89
N VAL A 61 -13.11 10.96 14.35
CA VAL A 61 -12.33 11.76 15.30
C VAL A 61 -12.22 11.01 16.63
N ILE A 62 -10.99 10.88 17.13
CA ILE A 62 -10.71 10.20 18.40
C ILE A 62 -10.67 11.24 19.50
N ALA A 63 -11.59 11.11 20.46
CA ALA A 63 -11.63 12.00 21.62
C ALA A 63 -10.49 11.68 22.59
N GLN A 64 -9.99 12.72 23.25
CA GLN A 64 -9.09 12.54 24.38
C GLN A 64 -9.85 11.82 25.51
N SER A 65 -9.20 10.86 26.14
CA SER A 65 -9.73 10.13 27.29
C SER A 65 -8.57 9.64 28.19
N THR A 66 -8.90 8.98 29.29
CA THR A 66 -7.93 8.25 30.10
C THR A 66 -7.88 6.79 29.68
N LEU A 67 -6.71 6.17 29.82
CA LEU A 67 -6.62 4.71 29.76
C LEU A 67 -7.35 4.09 30.98
N PRO A 68 -7.74 2.80 30.90
CA PRO A 68 -8.27 2.07 32.04
C PRO A 68 -7.35 2.20 33.27
N THR A 69 -7.90 2.14 34.47
CA THR A 69 -7.11 2.26 35.71
C THR A 69 -6.14 1.08 35.91
N THR A 70 -6.50 -0.09 35.39
CA THR A 70 -5.66 -1.28 35.36
C THR A 70 -5.34 -1.62 33.90
N TYR A 71 -4.10 -1.42 33.50
CA TYR A 71 -3.57 -1.86 32.21
C TYR A 71 -2.08 -2.21 32.33
N LYS A 72 -1.60 -3.04 31.41
CA LYS A 72 -0.21 -3.38 31.20
C LYS A 72 0.21 -2.76 29.87
N GLU A 73 1.12 -1.79 29.91
CA GLU A 73 1.78 -1.29 28.70
C GLU A 73 2.66 -2.40 28.12
N LEU A 74 2.56 -2.63 26.81
CA LEU A 74 3.33 -3.64 26.10
C LEU A 74 4.55 -3.03 25.44
N ALA A 75 4.34 -1.96 24.66
CA ALA A 75 5.39 -1.03 24.29
C ALA A 75 4.80 0.28 23.79
N ASN A 76 5.72 1.17 23.44
CA ASN A 76 5.44 2.44 22.80
C ASN A 76 6.29 2.60 21.54
N HIS A 77 5.77 3.39 20.60
CA HIS A 77 6.41 3.66 19.33
C HIS A 77 6.31 5.16 19.01
N PRO A 78 7.42 5.90 18.95
CA PRO A 78 7.41 7.32 18.58
C PRO A 78 6.80 7.55 17.20
N ILE A 79 6.03 8.62 17.04
CA ILE A 79 5.49 9.08 15.76
C ILE A 79 6.02 10.49 15.49
N GLY A 80 7.02 10.59 14.61
CA GLY A 80 7.80 11.80 14.41
C GLY A 80 8.24 12.45 15.73
N GLN A 81 8.02 13.77 15.85
CA GLN A 81 8.20 14.52 17.11
C GLN A 81 6.88 14.84 17.83
N LYS A 82 5.77 14.24 17.39
CA LYS A 82 4.42 14.66 17.79
C LYS A 82 3.90 13.93 19.02
N GLY A 83 4.33 12.69 19.22
CA GLY A 83 3.84 11.81 20.28
C GLY A 83 4.27 10.38 20.04
N GLN A 84 3.52 9.43 20.60
CA GLN A 84 3.80 8.01 20.45
C GLN A 84 2.51 7.19 20.41
N ILE A 85 2.51 6.09 19.67
CA ILE A 85 1.51 5.03 19.82
C ILE A 85 1.91 4.20 21.04
N VAL A 86 0.95 3.92 21.90
CA VAL A 86 1.11 3.08 23.08
C VAL A 86 0.22 1.85 22.90
N PHE A 87 0.81 0.67 22.99
CA PHE A 87 0.10 -0.60 23.00
C PHE A 87 -0.08 -1.09 24.44
N TYR A 88 -1.26 -1.59 24.75
CA TYR A 88 -1.58 -2.05 26.10
C TYR A 88 -2.63 -3.15 26.12
N GLU A 89 -2.62 -3.91 27.21
CA GLU A 89 -3.65 -4.88 27.61
C GLU A 89 -4.33 -4.36 28.89
N ASN A 90 -5.62 -4.62 29.08
CA ASN A 90 -6.32 -4.35 30.35
C ASN A 90 -7.16 -5.53 30.81
N THR A 91 -7.93 -6.15 29.91
CA THR A 91 -8.77 -7.33 30.21
C THR A 91 -8.73 -8.31 29.04
N GLY A 92 -8.39 -9.57 29.32
CA GLY A 92 -8.24 -10.60 28.30
C GLY A 92 -6.93 -10.46 27.53
N ASP A 93 -6.87 -11.11 26.37
CA ASP A 93 -5.68 -11.17 25.53
C ASP A 93 -5.74 -10.20 24.34
N MET A 94 -6.61 -9.18 24.35
CA MET A 94 -6.68 -8.22 23.25
C MET A 94 -5.64 -7.11 23.44
N VAL A 95 -4.81 -6.89 22.41
CA VAL A 95 -3.94 -5.73 22.33
C VAL A 95 -4.74 -4.53 21.86
N ARG A 96 -4.74 -3.51 22.70
CA ARG A 96 -5.32 -2.19 22.45
C ARG A 96 -4.23 -1.19 22.18
N TYR A 97 -4.61 -0.09 21.55
CA TYR A 97 -3.68 0.99 21.31
C TYR A 97 -4.31 2.37 21.43
N ALA A 98 -3.46 3.33 21.80
CA ALA A 98 -3.80 4.73 21.95
C ALA A 98 -2.68 5.59 21.37
N TYR A 99 -3.02 6.79 20.90
CA TYR A 99 -2.02 7.83 20.69
C TYR A 99 -1.82 8.62 21.98
N LYS A 100 -0.57 8.91 22.33
CA LYS A 100 -0.18 9.68 23.51
C LYS A 100 0.58 10.93 23.10
N ALA A 101 0.04 12.09 23.48
CA ALA A 101 0.66 13.40 23.32
C ALA A 101 0.90 14.03 24.69
N GLY A 102 2.13 13.96 25.18
CA GLY A 102 2.47 14.37 26.55
C GLY A 102 1.70 13.53 27.58
N LYS A 103 0.77 14.16 28.31
CA LYS A 103 -0.10 13.51 29.29
C LYS A 103 -1.48 13.10 28.73
N ALA A 104 -1.84 13.57 27.53
CA ALA A 104 -3.11 13.26 26.90
C ALA A 104 -3.05 11.90 26.21
N PHE A 105 -4.11 11.10 26.38
CA PHE A 105 -4.31 9.84 25.66
C PHE A 105 -5.53 9.93 24.75
N TYR A 106 -5.44 9.29 23.60
CA TYR A 106 -6.49 9.15 22.61
C TYR A 106 -6.65 7.66 22.35
N PRO A 107 -7.49 6.94 23.12
CA PRO A 107 -7.72 5.51 22.92
C PRO A 107 -8.40 5.25 21.58
N ILE A 108 -7.85 4.35 20.76
CA ILE A 108 -8.29 4.19 19.36
C ILE A 108 -9.10 2.91 19.20
N GLY A 109 -8.58 1.78 19.66
CA GLY A 109 -9.27 0.50 19.56
C GLY A 109 -8.36 -0.70 19.79
N ASP A 110 -8.87 -1.85 19.37
CA ASP A 110 -8.16 -3.12 19.37
C ASP A 110 -7.38 -3.29 18.05
N ILE A 111 -6.22 -3.94 18.08
CA ILE A 111 -5.38 -4.14 16.88
C ILE A 111 -4.76 -5.54 16.81
N GLY A 112 -5.12 -6.44 17.71
CA GLY A 112 -4.66 -7.83 17.69
C GLY A 112 -4.82 -8.52 19.03
N GLU A 113 -4.21 -9.69 19.15
CA GLU A 113 -4.14 -10.48 20.38
C GLU A 113 -2.72 -10.48 20.97
N GLY A 114 -2.60 -10.63 22.28
CA GLY A 114 -1.39 -10.38 23.07
C GLY A 114 -0.25 -11.33 22.71
N HIS A 115 -0.57 -12.58 22.38
CA HIS A 115 0.41 -13.54 21.91
C HIS A 115 0.99 -13.23 20.51
N TYR A 116 0.34 -12.36 19.71
CA TYR A 116 0.88 -11.82 18.46
C TYR A 116 1.39 -10.39 18.59
N TYR A 117 1.56 -9.87 19.81
CA TYR A 117 2.01 -8.50 20.03
C TYR A 117 3.30 -8.15 19.26
N ALA A 118 4.24 -9.09 19.19
CA ALA A 118 5.50 -8.91 18.49
C ALA A 118 5.36 -8.74 16.96
N ASP A 119 4.22 -9.16 16.39
CA ASP A 119 3.92 -9.05 14.96
C ASP A 119 3.21 -7.75 14.61
N ILE A 120 2.90 -6.91 15.61
CA ILE A 120 2.34 -5.59 15.37
C ILE A 120 3.39 -4.69 14.74
N SER A 121 3.03 -4.05 13.63
CA SER A 121 3.90 -3.12 12.92
C SER A 121 3.26 -1.76 12.76
N ILE A 122 4.08 -0.72 12.84
CA ILE A 122 3.71 0.66 12.60
C ILE A 122 4.54 1.17 11.42
N LEU A 123 3.90 1.89 10.52
CA LEU A 123 4.55 2.56 9.40
C LEU A 123 3.96 3.94 9.19
N GLU A 124 4.79 4.98 9.28
CA GLU A 124 4.46 6.31 8.76
C GLU A 124 4.49 6.26 7.23
N THR A 125 3.39 6.61 6.59
CA THR A 125 3.20 6.49 5.13
C THR A 125 2.52 7.73 4.56
N ARG A 126 2.66 7.92 3.25
CA ARG A 126 1.98 8.99 2.52
C ARG A 126 1.16 8.40 1.38
N ILE A 127 -0.15 8.53 1.47
CA ILE A 127 -1.11 8.07 0.46
C ILE A 127 -2.27 9.05 0.39
N PHE A 128 -2.89 9.18 -0.78
CA PHE A 128 -4.00 10.11 -1.02
C PHE A 128 -3.68 11.57 -0.65
N GLY A 129 -2.42 11.97 -0.83
CA GLY A 129 -1.92 13.29 -0.42
C GLY A 129 -1.81 13.52 1.09
N LYS A 130 -2.17 12.54 1.92
CA LYS A 130 -2.17 12.62 3.40
C LYS A 130 -0.96 11.91 3.98
N SER A 131 -0.42 12.45 5.07
CA SER A 131 0.55 11.73 5.92
C SER A 131 -0.23 10.94 6.96
N LEU A 132 -0.10 9.62 6.94
CA LEU A 132 -0.85 8.68 7.78
C LEU A 132 0.09 7.80 8.58
N VAL A 133 -0.42 7.26 9.68
CA VAL A 133 0.21 6.17 10.42
C VAL A 133 -0.60 4.90 10.14
N ARG A 134 0.01 3.94 9.45
CA ARG A 134 -0.57 2.61 9.24
C ARG A 134 -0.14 1.70 10.38
N ILE A 135 -1.09 1.09 11.06
CA ILE A 135 -0.84 0.12 12.13
C ILE A 135 -1.43 -1.20 11.68
N LYS A 136 -0.60 -2.25 11.66
CA LYS A 136 -1.02 -3.61 11.38
C LYS A 136 -0.85 -4.46 12.62
N GLY A 137 -1.81 -5.34 12.89
CA GLY A 137 -1.65 -6.38 13.88
C GLY A 137 -2.42 -7.64 13.54
N VAL A 138 -2.35 -8.61 14.44
CA VAL A 138 -2.75 -10.00 14.19
C VAL A 138 -3.59 -10.50 15.36
N CYS A 139 -4.71 -11.14 15.05
CA CYS A 139 -5.70 -11.69 15.99
C CYS A 139 -5.95 -13.19 15.77
N GLY A 140 -4.98 -13.89 15.15
CA GLY A 140 -5.09 -15.29 14.78
C GLY A 140 -4.42 -15.61 13.44
N ALA A 141 -4.27 -16.90 13.14
CA ALA A 141 -3.56 -17.41 11.95
C ALA A 141 -4.04 -16.84 10.61
N ASN A 142 -5.31 -16.44 10.52
CA ASN A 142 -5.91 -15.81 9.33
C ASN A 142 -6.67 -14.53 9.68
N CYS A 143 -6.27 -13.85 10.76
CA CYS A 143 -6.94 -12.67 11.28
C CYS A 143 -5.92 -11.54 11.36
N MET A 144 -5.97 -10.63 10.39
CA MET A 144 -5.17 -9.41 10.38
C MET A 144 -6.06 -8.20 10.58
N MET A 145 -5.51 -7.15 11.16
CA MET A 145 -6.18 -5.86 11.35
C MET A 145 -5.25 -4.77 10.84
N THR A 146 -5.79 -3.81 10.08
CA THR A 146 -5.04 -2.65 9.61
C THR A 146 -5.84 -1.37 9.87
N ASP A 147 -5.27 -0.43 10.61
CA ASP A 147 -5.84 0.91 10.81
C ASP A 147 -4.94 1.98 10.14
N TYR A 148 -5.57 3.03 9.64
CA TYR A 148 -4.94 4.20 9.07
C TYR A 148 -5.32 5.44 9.87
N LEU A 149 -4.37 5.95 10.65
CA LEU A 149 -4.58 7.15 11.45
C LEU A 149 -4.08 8.39 10.73
N GLN A 150 -4.83 9.48 10.86
CA GLN A 150 -4.34 10.83 10.57
C GLN A 150 -4.05 11.53 11.89
N ILE A 151 -2.80 12.00 12.06
CA ILE A 151 -2.30 12.69 13.26
C ILE A 151 -1.69 14.02 12.86
N ASP A 152 -2.40 15.11 13.14
CA ASP A 152 -1.99 16.48 12.79
C ASP A 152 -2.43 17.50 13.86
N SER A 153 -2.30 18.78 13.56
CA SER A 153 -2.65 19.87 14.49
C SER A 153 -4.14 19.93 14.85
N SER A 154 -5.02 19.31 14.06
CA SER A 154 -6.46 19.21 14.34
C SER A 154 -6.81 18.06 15.29
N GLY A 155 -5.89 17.11 15.50
CA GLY A 155 -6.04 16.00 16.44
C GLY A 155 -5.69 14.63 15.85
N VAL A 156 -6.33 13.60 16.40
CA VAL A 156 -6.19 12.20 15.98
C VAL A 156 -7.51 11.74 15.38
N SER A 157 -7.46 11.12 14.20
CA SER A 157 -8.62 10.48 13.59
C SER A 157 -8.23 9.13 12.98
N SER A 158 -9.15 8.17 13.03
CA SER A 158 -9.04 6.93 12.25
C SER A 158 -9.77 7.15 10.93
N LEU A 159 -9.02 7.08 9.84
CA LEU A 159 -9.53 7.32 8.49
C LEU A 159 -10.19 6.06 7.94
N MET A 160 -9.55 4.91 8.13
CA MET A 160 -10.01 3.61 7.65
C MET A 160 -9.51 2.52 8.59
N PHE A 161 -10.38 1.54 8.83
CA PHE A 161 -10.04 0.32 9.55
C PHE A 161 -10.47 -0.89 8.71
N PHE A 162 -9.56 -1.83 8.52
CA PHE A 162 -9.81 -3.08 7.81
C PHE A 162 -9.58 -4.26 8.75
N GLY A 163 -10.53 -5.21 8.79
CA GLY A 163 -10.34 -6.54 9.37
C GLY A 163 -9.49 -7.43 8.45
N GLY A 164 -8.40 -6.92 7.92
CA GLY A 164 -7.52 -7.62 7.00
C GLY A 164 -6.20 -6.93 6.78
N ASP A 165 -5.37 -7.53 5.94
CA ASP A 165 -4.14 -6.90 5.48
C ASP A 165 -4.45 -5.82 4.42
N ALA A 166 -3.55 -4.85 4.28
CA ALA A 166 -3.65 -3.81 3.27
C ALA A 166 -2.30 -3.51 2.61
N ALA A 167 -2.32 -3.41 1.29
CA ALA A 167 -1.19 -3.03 0.44
C ALA A 167 -1.47 -1.68 -0.24
N HIS A 168 -0.40 -0.95 -0.56
CA HIS A 168 -0.45 0.29 -1.35
C HIS A 168 0.05 -0.02 -2.75
N ILE A 169 -0.79 0.17 -3.75
CA ILE A 169 -0.50 -0.28 -5.11
C ILE A 169 -1.29 0.57 -6.12
N ASP A 170 -0.62 0.93 -7.21
CA ASP A 170 -1.24 1.54 -8.39
C ASP A 170 -1.89 0.41 -9.23
N LEU A 171 -3.17 0.17 -8.97
CA LEU A 171 -3.97 -0.93 -9.51
C LEU A 171 -4.44 -0.64 -10.92
N ASP A 172 -4.89 0.59 -11.19
CA ASP A 172 -5.42 1.00 -12.48
C ASP A 172 -4.40 1.71 -13.38
N GLN A 173 -3.16 1.87 -12.90
CA GLN A 173 -2.03 2.41 -13.65
C GLN A 173 -2.21 3.89 -14.03
N ASP A 174 -2.95 4.66 -13.22
CA ASP A 174 -3.07 6.10 -13.38
C ASP A 174 -1.95 6.89 -12.67
N GLY A 175 -1.04 6.18 -11.98
CA GLY A 175 0.08 6.75 -11.23
C GLY A 175 -0.28 7.15 -9.79
N GLY A 176 -1.54 7.06 -9.40
CA GLY A 176 -2.01 7.12 -8.02
C GLY A 176 -1.83 5.77 -7.32
N LEU A 177 -1.68 5.80 -5.99
CA LEU A 177 -1.72 4.55 -5.20
C LEU A 177 -3.12 4.36 -4.64
N GLU A 178 -3.66 3.17 -4.83
CA GLU A 178 -4.84 2.66 -4.14
C GLU A 178 -4.42 1.88 -2.89
N ILE A 179 -5.40 1.66 -2.00
CA ILE A 179 -5.29 0.63 -0.97
C ILE A 179 -6.03 -0.61 -1.46
N LEU A 180 -5.32 -1.72 -1.58
CA LEU A 180 -5.91 -3.04 -1.74
C LEU A 180 -5.94 -3.73 -0.38
N SER A 181 -7.13 -3.97 0.16
CA SER A 181 -7.31 -4.71 1.41
C SER A 181 -7.87 -6.10 1.16
N ARG A 182 -7.22 -7.11 1.76
CA ARG A 182 -7.65 -8.51 1.76
C ARG A 182 -8.27 -8.79 3.11
N LEU A 183 -9.59 -8.80 3.17
CA LEU A 183 -10.31 -9.00 4.42
C LEU A 183 -10.24 -10.46 4.86
N SER A 184 -10.04 -10.63 6.17
CA SER A 184 -10.06 -11.92 6.83
C SER A 184 -11.48 -12.50 6.82
N GLY A 185 -11.62 -13.81 6.64
CA GLY A 185 -12.90 -14.49 6.67
C GLY A 185 -12.86 -15.86 6.01
N THR A 186 -13.95 -16.63 6.14
CA THR A 186 -14.09 -17.95 5.49
C THR A 186 -13.98 -17.83 3.97
N ILE A 187 -14.51 -16.76 3.40
CA ILE A 187 -14.37 -16.41 1.99
C ILE A 187 -13.62 -15.07 1.95
N PRO A 188 -12.35 -15.07 1.48
CA PRO A 188 -11.58 -13.84 1.42
C PRO A 188 -12.24 -12.88 0.44
N THR A 189 -12.40 -11.63 0.89
CA THR A 189 -12.94 -10.54 0.08
C THR A 189 -11.88 -9.48 -0.14
N ILE A 190 -11.91 -8.85 -1.31
CA ILE A 190 -10.98 -7.77 -1.62
C ILE A 190 -11.73 -6.45 -1.68
N LYS A 191 -11.26 -5.48 -0.90
CA LYS A 191 -11.69 -4.09 -0.98
C LYS A 191 -10.62 -3.23 -1.62
N ILE A 192 -11.03 -2.28 -2.44
CA ILE A 192 -10.15 -1.29 -3.05
C ILE A 192 -10.60 0.08 -2.58
N VAL A 193 -9.67 0.89 -2.07
CA VAL A 193 -9.90 2.30 -1.77
C VAL A 193 -9.05 3.17 -2.69
N LYS A 194 -9.69 4.15 -3.32
CA LYS A 194 -9.06 5.13 -4.20
C LYS A 194 -9.53 6.55 -3.86
N MET A 195 -8.74 7.55 -4.22
CA MET A 195 -9.16 8.94 -4.21
C MET A 195 -9.78 9.29 -5.58
N LEU A 196 -11.06 9.66 -5.61
CA LEU A 196 -11.70 10.24 -6.79
C LEU A 196 -11.96 11.73 -6.52
N GLY A 197 -11.23 12.59 -7.23
CA GLY A 197 -11.21 14.03 -6.94
C GLY A 197 -10.67 14.30 -5.53
N GLN A 198 -11.55 14.69 -4.60
CA GLN A 198 -11.21 14.94 -3.19
C GLN A 198 -11.88 13.97 -2.21
N GLN A 199 -12.57 12.94 -2.73
CA GLN A 199 -13.31 11.97 -1.92
C GLN A 199 -12.61 10.62 -1.94
N LEU A 200 -12.56 9.98 -0.77
CA LEU A 200 -12.18 8.58 -0.66
C LEU A 200 -13.37 7.71 -1.03
N MET A 201 -13.11 6.79 -1.94
CA MET A 201 -14.11 5.89 -2.48
C MET A 201 -13.64 4.45 -2.27
N GLU A 202 -14.56 3.57 -1.89
CA GLU A 202 -14.34 2.14 -1.69
C GLU A 202 -15.18 1.32 -2.65
N THR A 203 -14.64 0.19 -3.11
CA THR A 203 -15.42 -0.88 -3.73
C THR A 203 -15.03 -2.25 -3.19
N ASN A 204 -15.97 -3.20 -3.26
CA ASN A 204 -15.77 -4.61 -2.97
C ASN A 204 -15.70 -5.38 -4.30
N VAL A 205 -14.54 -5.96 -4.60
CA VAL A 205 -14.29 -6.66 -5.87
C VAL A 205 -15.23 -7.86 -6.03
N ASN A 206 -15.52 -8.59 -4.96
CA ASN A 206 -16.41 -9.75 -5.02
C ASN A 206 -17.84 -9.33 -5.41
N GLU A 207 -18.31 -8.18 -4.90
CA GLU A 207 -19.62 -7.62 -5.28
C GLU A 207 -19.62 -7.16 -6.75
N VAL A 208 -18.57 -6.47 -7.19
CA VAL A 208 -18.41 -6.02 -8.59
C VAL A 208 -18.45 -7.21 -9.55
N LEU A 209 -17.80 -8.31 -9.20
CA LEU A 209 -17.78 -9.53 -9.99
C LEU A 209 -19.02 -10.42 -9.77
N ASN A 210 -19.98 -9.98 -8.95
CA ASN A 210 -21.19 -10.71 -8.57
C ASN A 210 -20.89 -12.17 -8.19
N THR A 211 -19.94 -12.36 -7.27
CA THR A 211 -19.48 -13.69 -6.86
C THR A 211 -19.48 -13.86 -5.34
N GLU A 212 -19.89 -15.05 -4.90
CA GLU A 212 -19.77 -15.50 -3.52
C GLU A 212 -18.48 -16.30 -3.28
N LYS A 213 -17.65 -16.50 -4.32
CA LYS A 213 -16.36 -17.20 -4.20
C LYS A 213 -15.24 -16.23 -3.80
N GLY A 214 -14.12 -16.79 -3.33
CA GLY A 214 -12.91 -16.01 -3.07
C GLY A 214 -12.30 -15.46 -4.36
N VAL A 215 -11.97 -14.17 -4.34
CA VAL A 215 -11.19 -13.52 -5.40
C VAL A 215 -9.76 -13.40 -4.89
N LEU A 216 -8.78 -13.75 -5.73
CA LEU A 216 -7.36 -13.57 -5.43
C LEU A 216 -6.80 -12.40 -6.23
N TYR A 217 -5.76 -11.76 -5.70
CA TYR A 217 -5.01 -10.74 -6.43
C TYR A 217 -3.54 -11.14 -6.54
N ASP A 218 -3.05 -11.18 -7.76
CA ASP A 218 -1.65 -11.41 -8.12
C ASP A 218 -0.96 -10.05 -8.30
N ASN A 219 -0.10 -9.70 -7.33
CA ASN A 219 0.63 -8.43 -7.33
C ASN A 219 1.58 -8.29 -8.53
N GLU A 220 2.20 -9.38 -8.98
CA GLU A 220 3.20 -9.33 -10.06
C GLU A 220 2.52 -9.10 -11.41
N LYS A 221 1.38 -9.78 -11.63
CA LYS A 221 0.58 -9.65 -12.86
C LYS A 221 -0.41 -8.49 -12.82
N LYS A 222 -0.58 -7.85 -11.66
CA LYS A 222 -1.63 -6.88 -11.36
C LYS A 222 -3.01 -7.38 -11.77
N LEU A 223 -3.34 -8.60 -11.37
CA LEU A 223 -4.51 -9.33 -11.87
C LEU A 223 -5.38 -9.85 -10.72
N PHE A 224 -6.69 -9.62 -10.81
CA PHE A 224 -7.66 -10.33 -9.99
C PHE A 224 -8.04 -11.65 -10.69
N THR A 225 -8.10 -12.75 -9.95
CA THR A 225 -8.47 -14.06 -10.50
C THR A 225 -9.64 -14.67 -9.75
N LEU A 226 -10.58 -15.25 -10.51
CA LEU A 226 -11.77 -15.92 -10.00
C LEU A 226 -11.92 -17.29 -10.68
N GLY A 227 -12.12 -18.34 -9.87
CA GLY A 227 -12.44 -19.68 -10.35
C GLY A 227 -13.91 -19.85 -10.73
N VAL A 228 -14.21 -20.05 -12.00
CA VAL A 228 -15.56 -20.27 -12.55
C VAL A 228 -15.54 -21.54 -13.40
N ASP A 229 -16.35 -22.54 -13.03
CA ASP A 229 -16.55 -23.79 -13.79
C ASP A 229 -15.26 -24.44 -14.30
N ASP A 230 -14.34 -24.76 -13.38
CA ASP A 230 -12.99 -25.32 -13.62
C ASP A 230 -12.04 -24.45 -14.47
N GLN A 231 -12.43 -23.20 -14.76
CA GLN A 231 -11.58 -22.20 -15.41
C GLN A 231 -11.20 -21.08 -14.45
N ILE A 232 -10.05 -20.45 -14.71
CA ILE A 232 -9.63 -19.22 -14.03
C ILE A 232 -9.90 -18.06 -14.96
N ARG A 233 -10.75 -17.13 -14.53
CA ARG A 233 -10.97 -15.85 -15.22
C ARG A 233 -10.09 -14.78 -14.59
N GLY A 234 -9.41 -14.01 -15.45
CA GLY A 234 -8.58 -12.88 -15.04
C GLY A 234 -9.34 -11.56 -15.22
N TYR A 235 -9.15 -10.63 -14.28
CA TYR A 235 -9.73 -9.29 -14.34
C TYR A 235 -8.68 -8.25 -14.00
N ARG A 236 -8.73 -7.11 -14.69
CA ARG A 236 -7.88 -5.95 -14.42
C ARG A 236 -8.74 -4.75 -14.07
N LEU A 237 -8.25 -3.92 -13.16
CA LEU A 237 -8.81 -2.59 -12.93
C LEU A 237 -8.11 -1.62 -13.87
N ASP A 238 -8.87 -0.70 -14.44
CA ASP A 238 -8.38 0.50 -15.11
C ASP A 238 -9.19 1.72 -14.61
N PRO A 239 -8.87 2.96 -15.04
CA PRO A 239 -9.55 4.15 -14.55
C PRO A 239 -11.05 4.23 -14.89
N SER A 240 -11.52 3.48 -15.89
CA SER A 240 -12.93 3.41 -16.29
C SER A 240 -13.71 2.33 -15.55
N GLY A 241 -13.06 1.22 -15.16
CA GLY A 241 -13.74 0.14 -14.46
C GLY A 241 -12.94 -1.15 -14.35
N MET A 242 -13.64 -2.26 -14.15
CA MET A 242 -13.06 -3.59 -14.10
C MET A 242 -13.32 -4.34 -15.40
N PHE A 243 -12.30 -5.00 -15.92
CA PHE A 243 -12.31 -5.60 -17.25
C PHE A 243 -11.99 -7.08 -17.18
N VAL A 244 -12.77 -7.89 -17.91
CA VAL A 244 -12.44 -9.30 -18.12
C VAL A 244 -11.28 -9.40 -19.11
N LEU A 245 -10.24 -10.15 -18.75
CA LEU A 245 -9.24 -10.60 -19.70
C LEU A 245 -9.74 -11.90 -20.32
N GLU A 246 -9.84 -11.93 -21.64
CA GLU A 246 -10.13 -13.18 -22.37
C GLU A 246 -9.17 -14.28 -21.90
N PRO A 247 -9.66 -15.52 -21.67
CA PRO A 247 -8.80 -16.63 -21.32
C PRO A 247 -7.72 -16.73 -22.39
N THR A 248 -6.46 -16.61 -21.98
CA THR A 248 -5.34 -16.79 -22.90
C THR A 248 -5.36 -18.28 -23.31
N PRO A 249 -5.45 -18.59 -24.62
CA PRO A 249 -5.55 -19.97 -25.10
C PRO A 249 -4.35 -20.83 -24.70
#